data_AF-A0A7C5Y7Y1-F1
#
_entry.id   AF-A0A7C5Y7Y1-F1
#
_cell.length_a   1.000
_cell.length_b   1.000
_cell.length_c   1.000
_cell.angle_alpha   90.00
_cell.angle_beta   90.00
_cell.angle_gamma   90.00
#
_symmetry.space_group_name_H-M   'P 1'
#
loop_
_entity.id
_entity.type
_entity.pdbx_description
1 polymer ?
#
loop_
_entity_poly.entity_id
_entity_poly.type
_entity_poly.pdbx_seq_one_letter_code
_entity_poly.pdbx_strand_id
1 'polypeptide(L)'
;MDIYSAIVLFLEFLIGVLVFPKFIEYMKKLKLGQYIRQEGPDLHNYKEGTPTAGGIVFISLAIIGGLLLRLPLELLLTLVFYGFIGFLDDFVSIMKKRSLGLRAWQKLILQFGFSIWIAYTVLQYRDSTIFGINVPKWFFYIFTMLLISGYSNATNLTDGIDGLAGWVFVGSITPFMFFASGDMDYKAIF
;
A
#
# COMPACT_ATOMS: atom_id res chain seq x y z
N MET A 1 0.16 11.31 -19.47
CA MET A 1 1.25 10.33 -19.27
C MET A 1 2.18 10.42 -20.46
N ASP A 2 3.46 10.67 -20.23
CA ASP A 2 4.45 10.68 -21.33
C ASP A 2 4.86 9.24 -21.71
N ILE A 3 5.53 9.12 -22.85
CA ILE A 3 5.96 7.80 -23.37
C ILE A 3 6.96 7.10 -22.45
N TYR A 4 7.77 7.87 -21.72
CA TYR A 4 8.75 7.33 -20.79
C TYR A 4 8.07 6.63 -19.60
N SER A 5 7.07 7.29 -18.99
CA SER A 5 6.25 6.72 -17.93
C SER A 5 5.50 5.48 -18.39
N ALA A 6 4.99 5.50 -19.62
CA ALA A 6 4.34 4.33 -20.22
C ALA A 6 5.28 3.11 -20.30
N ILE A 7 6.52 3.34 -20.73
CA ILE A 7 7.54 2.29 -20.87
C ILE A 7 7.90 1.72 -19.49
N VAL A 8 8.10 2.57 -18.47
CA VAL A 8 8.42 2.11 -17.11
C VAL A 8 7.30 1.23 -16.56
N LEU A 9 6.04 1.68 -16.63
CA LEU A 9 4.89 0.90 -16.14
C LEU A 9 4.74 -0.43 -16.90
N PHE A 10 4.96 -0.43 -18.20
CA PHE A 10 4.90 -1.65 -19.01
C PHE A 10 6.00 -2.65 -18.63
N LEU A 11 7.22 -2.16 -18.37
CA LEU A 11 8.33 -3.00 -17.91
C LEU A 11 8.08 -3.55 -16.51
N GLU A 12 7.55 -2.76 -15.58
CA GLU A 12 7.15 -3.25 -14.25
C GLU A 12 6.13 -4.38 -14.35
N PHE A 13 5.10 -4.21 -15.19
CA PHE A 13 4.12 -5.25 -15.46
C PHE A 13 4.77 -6.53 -16.01
N LEU A 14 5.62 -6.40 -17.04
CA LEU A 14 6.28 -7.55 -17.66
C LEU A 14 7.20 -8.27 -16.66
N ILE A 15 7.99 -7.53 -15.87
CA ILE A 15 8.84 -8.10 -14.83
C ILE A 15 7.98 -8.79 -13.78
N GLY A 16 6.87 -8.18 -13.34
CA GLY A 16 5.92 -8.78 -12.41
C GLY A 16 5.40 -10.13 -12.90
N VAL A 17 4.92 -10.20 -14.14
CA VAL A 17 4.43 -11.46 -14.76
C VAL A 17 5.49 -12.56 -14.73
N LEU A 18 6.77 -12.22 -14.91
CA LEU A 18 7.88 -13.17 -14.91
C LEU A 18 8.35 -13.56 -13.50
N VAL A 19 8.29 -12.64 -12.54
CA VAL A 19 8.81 -12.82 -11.17
C VAL A 19 7.79 -13.50 -10.25
N PHE A 20 6.51 -13.13 -10.32
CA PHE A 20 5.48 -13.66 -9.41
C PHE A 20 5.39 -15.19 -9.40
N PRO A 21 5.39 -15.92 -10.55
CA PRO A 21 5.33 -17.37 -10.54
C PRO A 21 6.51 -18.01 -9.78
N LYS A 22 7.72 -17.49 -9.98
CA LYS A 22 8.93 -17.95 -9.28
C LYS A 22 8.89 -17.64 -7.79
N PHE A 23 8.40 -16.45 -7.43
CA PHE A 23 8.23 -16.04 -6.05
C PHE A 23 7.21 -16.94 -5.31
N ILE A 24 6.08 -17.22 -5.94
CA ILE A 24 5.05 -18.13 -5.40
C ILE A 24 5.65 -19.53 -5.16
N GLU A 25 6.41 -20.07 -6.11
CA GLU A 25 7.07 -21.36 -5.96
C GLU A 25 8.07 -21.36 -4.79
N TYR A 26 8.87 -20.31 -4.67
CA TYR A 26 9.83 -20.14 -3.58
C TYR A 26 9.14 -20.12 -2.21
N MET A 27 8.07 -19.34 -2.07
CA MET A 27 7.32 -19.25 -0.82
C MET A 27 6.60 -20.56 -0.47
N LYS A 28 6.11 -21.32 -1.47
CA LYS A 28 5.59 -22.68 -1.25
C LYS A 28 6.66 -23.61 -0.67
N LYS A 29 7.91 -23.54 -1.16
CA LYS A 29 9.03 -24.34 -0.63
C LYS A 29 9.34 -24.00 0.82
N LEU A 30 9.20 -22.73 1.22
CA LEU A 30 9.39 -22.28 2.60
C LEU A 30 8.23 -22.65 3.54
N LYS A 31 7.12 -23.22 3.03
CA LYS A 31 5.90 -23.53 3.78
C LYS A 31 5.31 -22.31 4.51
N LEU A 32 5.51 -21.12 3.96
CA LEU A 32 5.00 -19.85 4.47
C LEU A 32 3.59 -19.58 3.91
N GLY A 33 2.66 -20.46 4.25
CA GLY A 33 1.26 -20.35 3.86
C GLY A 33 0.44 -19.54 4.86
N GLN A 34 -0.67 -18.95 4.39
CA GLN A 34 -1.64 -18.32 5.28
C GLN A 34 -2.34 -19.35 6.18
N TYR A 35 -2.56 -18.95 7.43
CA TYR A 35 -3.38 -19.67 8.40
C TYR A 35 -4.81 -19.13 8.35
N ILE A 36 -5.82 -19.98 8.20
CA ILE A 36 -7.22 -19.55 8.13
C ILE A 36 -7.78 -19.28 9.54
N ARG A 37 -8.73 -18.36 9.62
CA ARG A 37 -9.50 -18.03 10.83
C ARG A 37 -10.67 -19.03 10.96
N GLN A 38 -10.73 -19.76 12.07
CA GLN A 38 -11.74 -20.81 12.30
C GLN A 38 -13.19 -20.29 12.35
N GLU A 39 -13.40 -18.99 12.54
CA GLU A 39 -14.73 -18.37 12.71
C GLU A 39 -15.34 -17.82 11.40
N GLY A 40 -14.72 -18.06 10.23
CA GLY A 40 -15.22 -17.60 8.94
C GLY A 40 -16.18 -18.60 8.25
N PRO A 41 -17.01 -18.17 7.28
CA PRO A 41 -17.87 -19.07 6.52
C PRO A 41 -17.05 -20.16 5.79
N ASP A 42 -17.55 -21.41 5.79
CA ASP A 42 -16.89 -22.64 5.27
C ASP A 42 -16.35 -22.56 3.84
N LEU A 43 -16.74 -21.53 3.08
CA LEU A 43 -16.29 -21.24 1.72
C LEU A 43 -14.82 -20.81 1.60
N HIS A 44 -14.03 -20.68 2.68
CA HIS A 44 -12.64 -20.19 2.62
C HIS A 44 -11.56 -21.23 2.87
N ASN A 45 -11.92 -22.49 3.15
CA ASN A 45 -10.97 -23.58 3.43
C ASN A 45 -9.99 -23.89 2.27
N TYR A 46 -10.26 -23.42 1.04
CA TYR A 46 -9.36 -23.61 -0.10
C TYR A 46 -8.14 -22.66 -0.13
N LYS A 47 -8.13 -21.60 0.68
CA LYS A 47 -7.02 -20.61 0.71
C LYS A 47 -5.88 -21.01 1.64
N GLU A 48 -6.03 -22.08 2.41
CA GLU A 48 -5.03 -22.53 3.37
C GLU A 48 -3.75 -22.95 2.63
N GLY A 49 -2.60 -22.48 3.11
CA GLY A 49 -1.33 -22.81 2.47
C GLY A 49 -0.98 -21.96 1.23
N THR A 50 -1.82 -21.02 0.83
CA THR A 50 -1.46 -20.05 -0.22
C THR A 50 -0.34 -19.15 0.29
N PRO A 51 0.78 -18.98 -0.45
CA PRO A 51 1.85 -18.06 -0.08
C PRO A 51 1.35 -16.64 0.20
N THR A 52 1.71 -16.10 1.36
CA THR A 52 1.47 -14.69 1.69
C THR A 52 2.68 -13.82 1.36
N ALA A 53 2.57 -12.49 1.55
CA ALA A 53 3.64 -11.50 1.31
C ALA A 53 4.03 -11.24 -0.15
N GLY A 54 3.11 -11.45 -1.12
CA GLY A 54 3.29 -10.99 -2.51
C GLY A 54 3.53 -9.47 -2.64
N GLY A 55 3.11 -8.70 -1.63
CA GLY A 55 3.39 -7.27 -1.51
C GLY A 55 4.88 -6.91 -1.59
N ILE A 56 5.79 -7.81 -1.20
CA ILE A 56 7.24 -7.58 -1.30
C ILE A 56 7.65 -7.35 -2.77
N VAL A 57 7.13 -8.17 -3.69
CA VAL A 57 7.41 -8.03 -5.12
C VAL A 57 6.79 -6.74 -5.66
N PHE A 58 5.55 -6.45 -5.30
CA PHE A 58 4.86 -5.22 -5.71
C PHE A 58 5.60 -3.95 -5.25
N ILE A 59 5.94 -3.86 -3.96
CA ILE A 59 6.63 -2.70 -3.39
C ILE A 59 8.02 -2.55 -4.00
N SER A 60 8.76 -3.65 -4.20
CA SER A 60 10.09 -3.61 -4.80
C SER A 60 10.05 -3.06 -6.22
N LEU A 61 9.09 -3.52 -7.04
CA LEU A 61 8.92 -3.01 -8.40
C LEU A 61 8.53 -1.52 -8.37
N ALA A 62 7.51 -1.15 -7.60
CA ALA A 62 7.03 0.22 -7.51
C ALA A 62 8.09 1.21 -7.01
N ILE A 63 9.00 0.80 -6.10
CA ILE A 63 10.14 1.62 -5.69
C ILE A 63 11.11 1.81 -6.86
N ILE A 64 11.45 0.74 -7.58
CA ILE A 64 12.35 0.82 -8.74
C ILE A 64 11.77 1.72 -9.83
N GLY A 65 10.50 1.51 -10.22
CA GLY A 65 9.85 2.37 -11.20
C GLY A 65 9.74 3.81 -10.71
N GLY A 66 9.39 4.02 -9.45
CA GLY A 66 9.36 5.35 -8.85
C GLY A 66 10.72 6.07 -8.86
N LEU A 67 11.82 5.36 -8.64
CA LEU A 67 13.17 5.91 -8.78
C LEU A 67 13.52 6.25 -10.23
N LEU A 68 13.17 5.38 -11.19
CA LEU A 68 13.37 5.64 -12.62
C LEU A 68 12.58 6.87 -13.09
N LEU A 69 11.36 7.03 -12.60
CA LEU A 69 10.49 8.18 -12.85
C LEU A 69 10.86 9.42 -12.03
N ARG A 70 11.88 9.32 -11.16
CA ARG A 70 12.34 10.41 -10.28
C ARG A 70 11.21 10.98 -9.43
N LEU A 71 10.34 10.11 -8.94
CA LEU A 71 9.29 10.50 -8.02
C LEU A 71 9.90 11.11 -6.74
N PRO A 72 9.18 12.04 -6.09
CA PRO A 72 9.60 12.60 -4.82
C PRO A 72 9.92 11.52 -3.80
N LEU A 73 11.02 11.71 -3.08
CA LEU A 73 11.48 10.76 -2.07
C LEU A 73 10.42 10.52 -1.00
N GLU A 74 9.63 11.53 -0.66
CA GLU A 74 8.54 11.46 0.30
C GLU A 74 7.49 10.41 -0.09
N LEU A 75 7.13 10.34 -1.39
CA LEU A 75 6.17 9.34 -1.89
C LEU A 75 6.74 7.93 -1.82
N LEU A 76 8.02 7.77 -2.19
CA LEU A 76 8.71 6.48 -2.12
C LEU A 76 8.83 6.00 -0.65
N LEU A 77 9.12 6.93 0.26
CA LEU A 77 9.18 6.63 1.70
C LEU A 77 7.81 6.29 2.28
N THR A 78 6.72 6.94 1.83
CA THR A 78 5.36 6.53 2.21
C THR A 78 5.09 5.07 1.82
N LEU A 79 5.46 4.68 0.60
CA LEU A 79 5.33 3.29 0.13
C LEU A 79 6.17 2.33 0.99
N VAL A 80 7.40 2.69 1.31
CA VAL A 80 8.28 1.89 2.19
C VAL A 80 7.69 1.74 3.59
N PHE A 81 7.20 2.81 4.20
CA PHE A 81 6.65 2.80 5.55
C PHE A 81 5.37 1.98 5.68
N TYR A 82 4.41 2.15 4.77
CA TYR A 82 3.18 1.35 4.80
C TYR A 82 3.42 -0.08 4.34
N GLY A 83 4.35 -0.29 3.41
CA GLY A 83 4.85 -1.61 3.05
C GLY A 83 5.48 -2.35 4.22
N PHE A 84 6.25 -1.64 5.05
CA PHE A 84 6.84 -2.18 6.27
C PHE A 84 5.78 -2.56 7.31
N ILE A 85 4.72 -1.76 7.49
CA ILE A 85 3.61 -2.13 8.38
C ILE A 85 2.95 -3.43 7.89
N GLY A 86 2.64 -3.52 6.59
CA GLY A 86 2.05 -4.73 6.00
C GLY A 86 2.95 -5.95 6.15
N PHE A 87 4.25 -5.79 5.88
CA PHE A 87 5.24 -6.85 6.09
C PHE A 87 5.31 -7.31 7.55
N LEU A 88 5.32 -6.38 8.51
CA LEU A 88 5.32 -6.73 9.93
C LEU A 88 4.03 -7.46 10.34
N ASP A 89 2.89 -7.07 9.79
CA ASP A 89 1.58 -7.71 10.03
C ASP A 89 1.59 -9.18 9.56
N ASP A 90 2.01 -9.40 8.32
CA ASP A 90 2.16 -10.73 7.71
C ASP A 90 3.19 -11.58 8.45
N PHE A 91 4.34 -11.00 8.78
CA PHE A 91 5.42 -11.68 9.50
C PHE A 91 4.95 -12.16 10.88
N VAL A 92 4.23 -11.32 11.63
CA VAL A 92 3.66 -11.70 12.92
C VAL A 92 2.60 -12.80 12.79
N SER A 93 1.77 -12.76 11.74
CA SER A 93 0.78 -13.81 11.46
C SER A 93 1.45 -15.17 11.22
N ILE A 94 2.48 -15.19 10.36
CA ILE A 94 3.29 -16.39 10.06
C ILE A 94 3.95 -16.91 11.34
N MET A 95 4.70 -16.06 12.05
CA MET A 95 5.47 -16.46 13.23
C MET A 95 4.59 -17.04 14.33
N LYS A 96 3.42 -16.44 14.55
CA LYS A 96 2.47 -16.86 15.59
C LYS A 96 1.51 -17.96 15.13
N LYS A 97 1.67 -18.46 13.90
CA LYS A 97 0.86 -19.54 13.31
C LYS A 97 -0.64 -19.33 13.47
N ARG A 98 -1.09 -18.11 13.17
CA ARG A 98 -2.50 -17.69 13.33
C ARG A 98 -2.88 -16.72 12.23
N SER A 99 -4.15 -16.64 11.91
CA SER A 99 -4.70 -15.70 10.92
C SER A 99 -4.56 -14.22 11.29
N LEU A 100 -4.29 -13.91 12.57
CA LEU A 100 -4.15 -12.54 13.06
C LEU A 100 -2.69 -12.08 13.10
N GLY A 101 -2.37 -10.98 12.42
CA GLY A 101 -1.09 -10.29 12.50
C GLY A 101 -0.91 -9.48 13.79
N LEU A 102 -0.54 -8.22 13.63
CA LEU A 102 -0.42 -7.21 14.70
C LEU A 102 -1.76 -7.00 15.43
N ARG A 103 -1.70 -6.59 16.69
CA ARG A 103 -2.90 -6.10 17.38
C ARG A 103 -3.33 -4.79 16.74
N ALA A 104 -4.63 -4.52 16.70
CA ALA A 104 -5.19 -3.31 16.09
C ALA A 104 -4.50 -2.02 16.58
N TRP A 105 -4.29 -1.89 17.89
CA TRP A 105 -3.60 -0.72 18.45
C TRP A 105 -2.11 -0.63 18.06
N GLN A 106 -1.42 -1.76 17.85
CA GLN A 106 -0.02 -1.76 17.38
C GLN A 106 0.06 -1.25 15.94
N LYS A 107 -0.86 -1.73 15.07
CA LYS A 107 -0.96 -1.28 13.68
C LYS A 107 -1.32 0.21 13.60
N LEU A 108 -2.28 0.66 14.42
CA LEU A 108 -2.69 2.06 14.49
C LEU A 108 -1.56 2.99 14.97
N ILE A 109 -0.78 2.60 15.99
CA ILE A 109 0.36 3.41 16.44
C ILE A 109 1.37 3.63 15.31
N LEU A 110 1.70 2.59 14.55
CA LEU A 110 2.61 2.70 13.41
C LEU A 110 2.02 3.58 12.29
N GLN A 111 0.76 3.35 11.93
CA GLN A 111 0.06 4.14 10.91
C GLN A 111 -0.02 5.62 11.30
N PHE A 112 -0.37 5.93 12.55
CA PHE A 112 -0.43 7.30 13.04
C PHE A 112 0.94 7.96 13.11
N GLY A 113 1.97 7.25 13.57
CA GLY A 113 3.34 7.76 13.59
C GLY A 113 3.83 8.18 12.20
N PHE A 114 3.62 7.32 11.18
CA PHE A 114 4.00 7.66 9.81
C PHE A 114 3.08 8.72 9.19
N SER A 115 1.79 8.75 9.52
CA SER A 115 0.87 9.79 9.05
C SER A 115 1.25 11.18 9.56
N ILE A 116 1.76 11.29 10.79
CA ILE A 116 2.29 12.56 11.33
C ILE A 116 3.49 13.02 10.50
N TRP A 117 4.42 12.11 10.18
CA TRP A 117 5.55 12.45 9.33
C TRP A 117 5.10 12.92 7.94
N ILE A 118 4.14 12.23 7.31
CA ILE A 118 3.56 12.63 6.02
C ILE A 118 2.94 14.03 6.13
N ALA A 119 2.08 14.27 7.13
CA ALA A 119 1.46 15.58 7.35
C ALA A 119 2.51 16.69 7.52
N TYR A 120 3.59 16.42 8.27
CA TYR A 120 4.68 17.37 8.43
C TYR A 120 5.37 17.70 7.11
N THR A 121 5.67 16.69 6.27
CA THR A 121 6.30 16.90 4.96
C THR A 121 5.41 17.70 4.01
N VAL A 122 4.11 17.42 3.98
CA VAL A 122 3.12 18.16 3.18
C VAL A 122 3.11 19.65 3.56
N LEU A 123 3.11 19.94 4.86
CA LEU A 123 3.11 21.31 5.37
C LEU A 123 4.41 22.09 5.12
N GLN A 124 5.46 21.46 4.56
CA GLN A 124 6.64 22.18 4.06
C GLN A 124 6.43 22.78 2.68
N TYR A 125 5.46 22.27 1.92
CA TYR A 125 5.23 22.63 0.53
C TYR A 125 3.92 23.41 0.30
N ARG A 126 2.97 23.33 1.25
CA ARG A 126 1.68 24.04 1.17
C ARG A 126 1.12 24.36 2.56
N ASP A 127 0.11 25.24 2.56
CA ASP A 127 -0.64 25.56 3.76
C ASP A 127 -1.52 24.38 4.23
N SER A 128 -1.93 24.44 5.50
CA SER A 128 -2.85 23.48 6.10
C SER A 128 -4.27 23.68 5.59
N THR A 129 -4.51 23.28 4.34
CA THR A 129 -5.83 23.32 3.70
C THR A 129 -6.43 21.93 3.58
N ILE A 130 -7.74 21.80 3.86
CA ILE A 130 -8.53 20.58 3.61
C ILE A 130 -9.66 20.98 2.65
N PHE A 131 -9.73 20.32 1.49
CA PHE A 131 -10.71 20.66 0.42
C PHE A 131 -10.73 22.16 0.06
N GLY A 132 -9.56 22.82 0.07
CA GLY A 132 -9.42 24.25 -0.21
C GLY A 132 -9.73 25.19 0.97
N ILE A 133 -10.12 24.66 2.13
CA ILE A 133 -10.41 25.44 3.34
C ILE A 133 -9.20 25.43 4.26
N ASN A 134 -8.70 26.61 4.64
CA ASN A 134 -7.64 26.74 5.63
C ASN A 134 -8.11 26.26 7.01
N VAL A 135 -7.32 25.38 7.62
CA VAL A 135 -7.57 24.83 8.95
C VAL A 135 -6.34 25.02 9.85
N PRO A 136 -6.51 25.03 11.18
CA PRO A 136 -5.38 24.98 12.09
C PRO A 136 -4.49 23.75 11.86
N LYS A 137 -3.17 23.90 11.98
CA LYS A 137 -2.21 22.80 11.74
C LYS A 137 -2.52 21.55 12.56
N TRP A 138 -2.88 21.69 13.83
CA TRP A 138 -3.22 20.55 14.69
C TRP A 138 -4.39 19.73 14.14
N PHE A 139 -5.38 20.40 13.52
CA PHE A 139 -6.52 19.73 12.90
C PHE A 139 -6.10 19.02 11.61
N PHE A 140 -5.21 19.62 10.83
CA PHE A 140 -4.62 18.99 9.64
C PHE A 140 -3.88 17.68 9.98
N TYR A 141 -3.11 17.65 11.07
CA TYR A 141 -2.46 16.42 11.54
C TYR A 141 -3.47 15.33 11.89
N ILE A 142 -4.50 15.65 12.68
CA ILE A 142 -5.56 14.69 13.06
C ILE A 142 -6.27 14.16 11.82
N PHE A 143 -6.66 15.06 10.91
CA PHE A 143 -7.32 14.70 9.67
C PHE A 143 -6.45 13.74 8.84
N THR A 144 -5.17 14.05 8.66
CA THR A 144 -4.23 13.23 7.89
C THR A 144 -4.03 11.85 8.54
N MET A 145 -3.90 11.79 9.87
CA MET A 145 -3.83 10.54 10.61
C MET A 145 -5.05 9.65 10.35
N LEU A 146 -6.25 10.21 10.43
CA LEU A 146 -7.49 9.46 10.18
C LEU A 146 -7.63 9.08 8.71
N LEU A 147 -7.27 9.97 7.79
CA LEU A 147 -7.36 9.74 6.36
C LEU A 147 -6.46 8.59 5.93
N ILE A 148 -5.16 8.65 6.24
CA ILE A 148 -4.18 7.67 5.74
C ILE A 148 -4.35 6.33 6.45
N SER A 149 -4.58 6.32 7.78
CA SER A 149 -4.90 5.08 8.48
C SER A 149 -6.22 4.48 7.99
N GLY A 150 -7.24 5.31 7.73
CA GLY A 150 -8.53 4.90 7.15
C GLY A 150 -8.34 4.22 5.80
N TYR A 151 -7.61 4.84 4.88
CA TYR A 151 -7.29 4.24 3.57
C TYR A 151 -6.53 2.91 3.72
N SER A 152 -5.49 2.86 4.55
CA SER A 152 -4.71 1.63 4.74
C SER A 152 -5.53 0.48 5.35
N ASN A 153 -6.45 0.77 6.26
CA ASN A 153 -7.33 -0.25 6.82
C ASN A 153 -8.45 -0.63 5.82
N ALA A 154 -8.99 0.32 5.04
CA ALA A 154 -9.97 0.05 4.01
C ALA A 154 -9.42 -0.86 2.90
N THR A 155 -8.19 -0.63 2.43
CA THR A 155 -7.55 -1.51 1.44
C THR A 155 -7.30 -2.91 2.00
N ASN A 156 -6.85 -3.02 3.25
CA ASN A 156 -6.65 -4.31 3.92
C ASN A 156 -7.97 -5.09 4.12
N LEU A 157 -9.09 -4.40 4.39
CA LEU A 157 -10.42 -5.02 4.47
C LEU A 157 -10.97 -5.45 3.10
N THR A 158 -10.61 -4.72 2.04
CA THR A 158 -11.03 -5.02 0.66
C THR A 158 -10.30 -6.26 0.12
N ASP A 159 -9.11 -6.56 0.63
CA ASP A 159 -8.27 -7.70 0.23
C ASP A 159 -8.71 -9.04 0.88
N GLY A 160 -10.02 -9.29 0.92
CA GLY A 160 -10.61 -10.55 1.42
C GLY A 160 -10.95 -11.55 0.32
N ILE A 161 -11.12 -11.08 -0.92
CA ILE A 161 -11.54 -11.86 -2.09
C ILE A 161 -10.46 -11.75 -3.16
N ASP A 162 -10.16 -12.86 -3.85
CA ASP A 162 -9.06 -12.94 -4.81
C ASP A 162 -9.26 -11.91 -5.93
N GLY A 163 -8.29 -11.00 -6.06
CA GLY A 163 -8.30 -9.96 -7.08
C GLY A 163 -9.18 -8.73 -6.77
N LEU A 164 -10.02 -8.73 -5.72
CA LEU A 164 -10.90 -7.60 -5.43
C LEU A 164 -10.13 -6.31 -5.12
N ALA A 165 -9.16 -6.36 -4.20
CA ALA A 165 -8.33 -5.19 -3.89
C ALA A 165 -7.52 -4.71 -5.10
N GLY A 166 -7.04 -5.64 -5.94
CA GLY A 166 -6.34 -5.31 -7.19
C GLY A 166 -7.24 -4.55 -8.18
N TRP A 167 -8.47 -5.02 -8.41
CA TRP A 167 -9.42 -4.34 -9.28
C TRP A 167 -9.86 -2.98 -8.75
N VAL A 168 -10.09 -2.85 -7.44
CA VAL A 168 -10.42 -1.57 -6.80
C VAL A 168 -9.26 -0.58 -6.94
N PHE A 169 -8.00 -1.04 -6.80
CA PHE A 169 -6.83 -0.22 -7.03
C PHE A 169 -6.73 0.26 -8.49
N VAL A 170 -6.84 -0.65 -9.47
CA VAL A 170 -6.80 -0.28 -10.90
C VAL A 170 -7.91 0.72 -11.23
N GLY A 171 -9.13 0.49 -10.72
CA GLY A 171 -10.26 1.40 -10.91
C GLY A 171 -10.05 2.79 -10.30
N SER A 172 -9.40 2.89 -9.14
CA SER A 172 -9.17 4.18 -8.46
C SER A 172 -7.98 4.96 -9.03
N ILE A 173 -6.91 4.29 -9.46
CA ILE A 173 -5.71 4.95 -9.99
C ILE A 173 -5.88 5.40 -11.45
N THR A 174 -6.70 4.70 -12.24
CA THR A 174 -6.86 4.99 -13.67
C THR A 174 -7.34 6.43 -13.93
N PRO A 175 -8.42 6.93 -13.29
CA PRO A 175 -8.83 8.33 -13.45
C PRO A 175 -7.72 9.30 -13.04
N PHE A 176 -7.03 9.01 -11.94
CA PHE A 176 -5.94 9.85 -11.44
C PHE A 176 -4.80 9.96 -12.46
N MET A 177 -4.43 8.89 -13.15
CA MET A 177 -3.41 8.93 -14.22
C MET A 177 -3.80 9.82 -15.40
N PHE A 178 -5.10 9.92 -15.72
CA PHE A 178 -5.59 10.79 -16.78
C PHE A 178 -5.66 12.26 -16.32
N PHE A 179 -6.18 12.51 -15.11
CA PHE A 179 -6.32 13.88 -14.58
C PHE A 179 -5.00 14.51 -14.12
N ALA A 180 -4.05 13.71 -13.65
CA ALA A 180 -2.71 14.16 -13.25
C ALA A 180 -1.74 14.40 -14.41
N SER A 181 -2.23 14.35 -15.65
CA SER A 181 -1.42 14.63 -16.83
C SER A 181 -1.34 16.12 -17.22
N GLY A 182 -2.05 17.01 -16.53
CA GLY A 182 -1.78 18.45 -16.52
C GLY A 182 -0.72 18.79 -15.46
N ASP A 183 -0.18 20.02 -15.47
CA ASP A 183 0.80 20.58 -14.51
C ASP A 183 0.28 20.61 -13.05
N MET A 184 -0.17 19.47 -12.53
CA MET A 184 -0.44 19.28 -11.12
C MET A 184 0.90 19.12 -10.45
N ASP A 185 1.34 20.18 -9.78
CA ASP A 185 2.36 20.09 -8.76
C ASP A 185 1.89 19.01 -7.78
N TYR A 186 2.52 17.83 -7.83
CA TYR A 186 2.16 16.66 -7.01
C TYR A 186 2.17 17.00 -5.51
N LYS A 187 2.84 18.10 -5.14
CA LYS A 187 2.82 18.75 -3.83
C LYS A 187 1.43 19.25 -3.39
N ALA A 188 0.48 19.38 -4.31
CA ALA A 188 -0.90 19.74 -4.06
C ALA A 188 -1.82 18.54 -3.78
N ILE A 189 -1.35 17.30 -4.01
CA ILE A 189 -2.20 16.10 -4.01
C ILE A 189 -2.29 15.43 -2.63
N PHE A 190 -1.43 15.83 -1.69
CA PHE A 190 -1.51 15.43 -0.28
C PHE A 190 -1.75 16.68 0.57
#